data_AF-A2ELX4-F1
#
_entry.id   AF-A2ELX4-F1
#
_cell.length_a   1.000
_cell.length_b   1.000
_cell.length_c   1.000
_cell.angle_alpha   90.00
_cell.angle_beta   90.00
_cell.angle_gamma   90.00
#
_symmetry.space_group_name_H-M   'P 1'
#
loop_
_entity.id
_entity.type
_entity.pdbx_description
1 polymer ?
#
loop_
_entity_poly.entity_id
_entity_poly.type
_entity_poly.pdbx_seq_one_letter_code
_entity_poly.pdbx_strand_id
1 'polypeptide(L)'
;MEPKLRTTSQDLGKMEPFIADIWNRRSTVHPLPQINHYADGYINTESGVISIRNEICKSLKKIEEAAAEFDPKYARKNSLTAQEYITWLKDQEGITIPIDAAQAYIDFYNNARYGPHSVEFTAEDYTFFNTHFNKLMSGIPPPNEQAPLTPATTILQRRQKSLNH
;
A
#
# COMPACT_ATOMS: atom_id res chain seq x y z
N MET A 1 -34.51 -24.80 -7.07
CA MET A 1 -34.13 -23.74 -6.12
C MET A 1 -35.29 -23.56 -5.17
N GLU A 2 -35.13 -23.91 -3.89
CA GLU A 2 -36.17 -23.64 -2.90
C GLU A 2 -36.24 -22.13 -2.62
N PRO A 3 -37.45 -21.53 -2.53
CA PRO A 3 -37.58 -20.14 -2.15
C PRO A 3 -37.16 -19.98 -0.69
N LYS A 4 -36.15 -19.13 -0.44
CA LYS A 4 -35.82 -18.69 0.92
C LYS A 4 -37.10 -18.13 1.55
N LEU A 5 -37.52 -18.68 2.70
CA LEU A 5 -38.63 -18.17 3.50
C LEU A 5 -38.44 -16.65 3.72
N ARG A 6 -39.27 -15.84 3.08
CA ARG A 6 -39.34 -14.40 3.31
C ARG A 6 -40.39 -14.15 4.37
N THR A 7 -40.01 -14.22 5.64
CA THR A 7 -40.88 -13.82 6.75
C THR A 7 -41.05 -12.31 6.73
N THR A 8 -42.30 -11.86 6.66
CA THR A 8 -42.67 -10.45 6.71
C THR A 8 -42.99 -10.03 8.15
N SER A 9 -43.00 -8.73 8.46
CA SER A 9 -43.35 -8.23 9.79
C SER A 9 -44.76 -8.63 10.23
N GLN A 10 -45.68 -8.89 9.29
CA GLN A 10 -47.01 -9.43 9.58
C GLN A 10 -46.95 -10.87 10.10
N ASP A 11 -46.01 -11.70 9.61
CA ASP A 11 -45.86 -13.10 10.02
C ASP A 11 -45.29 -13.22 11.44
N LEU A 12 -44.51 -12.23 11.87
CA LEU A 12 -43.89 -12.18 13.19
C LEU A 12 -44.80 -11.55 14.27
N GLY A 13 -45.87 -10.88 13.85
CA GLY A 13 -46.94 -10.38 14.73
C GLY A 13 -46.43 -9.71 16.00
N LYS A 14 -46.90 -10.20 17.16
CA LYS A 14 -46.52 -9.67 18.49
C LYS A 14 -45.12 -10.06 18.97
N MET A 15 -44.42 -10.95 18.24
CA MET A 15 -43.05 -11.34 18.58
C MET A 15 -42.02 -10.35 18.04
N GLU A 16 -42.34 -9.60 16.99
CA GLU A 16 -41.46 -8.57 16.42
C GLU A 16 -40.91 -7.58 17.45
N PRO A 17 -41.73 -6.97 18.33
CA PRO A 17 -41.21 -6.05 19.35
C PRO A 17 -40.34 -6.75 20.41
N PHE A 18 -40.58 -8.03 20.70
CA PHE A 18 -39.77 -8.80 21.66
C PHE A 18 -38.43 -9.23 21.05
N ILE A 19 -38.42 -9.60 19.76
CA ILE A 19 -37.20 -9.87 18.99
C ILE A 19 -36.39 -8.59 18.87
N ALA A 20 -37.01 -7.45 18.58
CA ALA A 20 -36.36 -6.15 18.51
C ALA A 20 -35.75 -5.73 19.86
N ASP A 21 -36.45 -5.93 20.97
CA ASP A 21 -35.92 -5.64 22.32
C ASP A 21 -34.73 -6.54 22.68
N ILE A 22 -34.82 -7.85 22.42
CA ILE A 22 -33.69 -8.78 22.62
C ILE A 22 -32.52 -8.43 21.70
N TRP A 23 -32.78 -8.04 20.46
CA TRP A 23 -31.76 -7.61 19.50
C TRP A 23 -31.05 -6.32 19.95
N ASN A 24 -31.79 -5.35 20.46
CA ASN A 24 -31.25 -4.11 21.04
C ASN A 24 -30.49 -4.33 22.37
N ARG A 25 -30.94 -5.27 23.20
CA ARG A 25 -30.20 -5.69 24.40
C ARG A 25 -28.93 -6.45 24.07
N ARG A 26 -28.93 -7.24 23.01
CA ARG A 26 -27.71 -7.91 22.53
C ARG A 26 -26.75 -6.92 21.89
N SER A 27 -27.24 -5.93 21.13
CA SER A 27 -26.40 -4.90 20.48
C SER A 27 -25.66 -3.99 21.47
N THR A 28 -26.13 -3.92 22.72
CA THR A 28 -25.50 -3.17 23.81
C THR A 28 -24.46 -3.98 24.59
N VAL A 29 -24.55 -5.32 24.57
CA VAL A 29 -23.60 -6.24 25.25
C VAL A 29 -22.52 -6.76 24.28
N HIS A 30 -22.90 -7.02 23.04
CA HIS A 30 -22.00 -7.30 21.92
C HIS A 30 -22.40 -6.34 20.79
N PRO A 31 -21.59 -5.33 20.47
CA PRO A 31 -21.93 -4.40 19.40
C PRO A 31 -22.26 -5.22 18.15
N LEU A 32 -23.45 -4.98 17.59
CA LEU A 32 -23.80 -5.54 16.28
C LEU A 32 -22.66 -5.19 15.33
N PRO A 33 -22.20 -6.11 14.48
CA PRO A 33 -21.24 -5.77 13.45
C PRO A 33 -21.90 -4.70 12.57
N GLN A 34 -21.64 -3.43 12.87
CA GLN A 34 -22.09 -2.36 12.01
C GLN A 34 -21.31 -2.56 10.72
N ILE A 35 -21.99 -2.44 9.59
CA ILE A 35 -21.38 -2.61 8.26
C ILE A 35 -20.11 -1.75 8.07
N ASN A 36 -19.99 -0.68 8.89
CA ASN A 36 -18.90 0.28 8.90
C ASN A 36 -18.06 0.29 10.19
N HIS A 37 -18.29 -0.60 11.16
CA HIS A 37 -17.48 -0.69 12.38
C HIS A 37 -16.46 -1.82 12.21
N TYR A 38 -15.25 -1.44 11.82
CA TYR A 38 -14.12 -2.34 11.69
C TYR A 38 -13.39 -2.43 13.03
N ALA A 39 -12.68 -3.53 13.26
CA ALA A 39 -11.74 -3.61 14.38
C ALA A 39 -10.72 -2.47 14.28
N ASP A 40 -10.28 -1.95 15.41
CA ASP A 40 -9.25 -0.91 15.45
C ASP A 40 -8.00 -1.34 14.66
N GLY A 41 -7.39 -0.41 13.93
CA GLY A 41 -6.30 -0.72 12.99
C GLY A 41 -6.72 -1.18 11.59
N TYR A 42 -8.03 -1.23 11.30
CA TYR A 42 -8.58 -1.54 9.98
C TYR A 42 -9.37 -0.38 9.40
N ILE A 43 -9.34 -0.24 8.07
CA ILE A 43 -10.10 0.77 7.34
C ILE A 43 -10.73 0.14 6.10
N ASN A 44 -11.84 0.73 5.64
CA ASN A 44 -12.45 0.36 4.37
C ASN A 44 -11.96 1.29 3.27
N THR A 45 -11.49 0.69 2.19
CA THR A 45 -11.08 1.36 0.95
C THR A 45 -11.96 0.87 -0.20
N GLU A 46 -11.87 1.50 -1.37
CA GLU A 46 -12.63 1.06 -2.55
C GLU A 46 -12.35 -0.40 -2.95
N SER A 47 -11.15 -0.91 -2.61
CA SER A 47 -10.72 -2.29 -2.85
C SER A 47 -11.08 -3.25 -1.70
N GLY A 48 -11.70 -2.75 -0.63
CA GLY A 48 -12.16 -3.52 0.52
C GLY A 48 -11.49 -3.13 1.85
N VAL A 49 -11.64 -4.00 2.85
CA VAL A 49 -11.13 -3.79 4.20
C VAL A 49 -9.64 -4.16 4.26
N ILE A 50 -8.80 -3.22 4.69
CA ILE A 50 -7.36 -3.39 4.81
C ILE A 50 -6.90 -3.14 6.24
N SER A 51 -5.82 -3.81 6.65
CA SER A 51 -5.12 -3.53 7.90
C SER A 51 -4.09 -2.43 7.67
N ILE A 52 -4.20 -1.32 8.40
CA ILE A 52 -3.31 -0.16 8.28
C ILE A 52 -1.86 -0.58 8.50
N ARG A 53 -1.59 -1.31 9.59
CA ARG A 53 -0.25 -1.78 9.93
C ARG A 53 0.38 -2.60 8.80
N ASN A 54 -0.40 -3.50 8.19
CA ASN A 54 0.09 -4.33 7.09
C ASN A 54 0.41 -3.49 5.84
N GLU A 55 -0.42 -2.50 5.52
CA GLU A 55 -0.15 -1.60 4.40
C GLU A 55 1.09 -0.75 4.62
N ILE A 56 1.29 -0.21 5.83
CA ILE A 56 2.53 0.49 6.20
C ILE A 56 3.73 -0.45 6.03
N CYS A 57 3.65 -1.70 6.50
CA CYS A 57 4.75 -2.66 6.37
C CYS A 57 5.09 -3.02 4.90
N LYS A 58 4.08 -3.10 4.03
CA LYS A 58 4.26 -3.39 2.60
C LYS A 58 4.77 -2.19 1.81
N SER A 59 4.57 -0.98 2.31
CA SER A 59 4.90 0.27 1.59
C SER A 59 6.37 0.36 1.16
N LEU A 60 7.30 -0.14 1.98
CA LEU A 60 8.72 -0.14 1.68
C LEU A 60 9.03 -0.86 0.37
N LYS A 61 8.36 -1.97 0.10
CA LYS A 61 8.55 -2.72 -1.14
C LYS A 61 8.15 -1.90 -2.35
N LYS A 62 7.09 -1.08 -2.25
CA LYS A 62 6.67 -0.16 -3.33
C LYS A 62 7.73 0.90 -3.61
N ILE A 63 8.43 1.38 -2.58
CA ILE A 63 9.54 2.33 -2.73
C ILE A 63 10.71 1.64 -3.45
N GLU A 64 11.05 0.42 -3.02
CA GLU A 64 12.13 -0.37 -3.64
C GLU A 64 11.84 -0.67 -5.11
N GLU A 65 10.60 -1.03 -5.43
CA GLU A 65 10.13 -1.28 -6.80
C GLU A 65 10.23 0.01 -7.64
N ALA A 66 9.68 1.14 -7.17
CA ALA A 66 9.75 2.40 -7.91
C ALA A 66 11.19 2.90 -8.12
N ALA A 67 12.06 2.77 -7.11
CA ALA A 67 13.45 3.15 -7.22
C ALA A 67 14.21 2.26 -8.24
N ALA A 68 13.97 0.95 -8.20
CA ALA A 68 14.57 0.00 -9.13
C ALA A 68 14.05 0.17 -10.58
N GLU A 69 12.80 0.59 -10.74
CA GLU A 69 12.22 0.94 -12.05
C GLU A 69 12.83 2.23 -12.64
N PHE A 70 13.16 3.21 -11.79
CA PHE A 70 13.88 4.41 -12.23
C PHE A 70 15.31 4.09 -12.71
N ASP A 71 16.08 3.38 -11.88
CA ASP A 71 17.39 2.83 -12.25
C ASP A 71 17.68 1.59 -11.39
N PRO A 72 18.02 0.43 -11.98
CA PRO A 72 18.32 -0.80 -11.23
C PRO A 72 19.40 -0.64 -10.15
N LYS A 73 20.29 0.36 -10.27
CA LYS A 73 21.30 0.65 -9.25
C LYS A 73 20.70 1.13 -7.93
N TYR A 74 19.46 1.63 -7.94
CA TYR A 74 18.73 2.10 -6.76
C TYR A 74 17.92 1.01 -6.05
N ALA A 75 17.98 -0.23 -6.54
CA ALA A 75 17.45 -1.38 -5.81
C ALA A 75 18.13 -1.53 -4.44
N ARG A 76 17.34 -1.80 -3.40
CA ARG A 76 17.87 -1.96 -2.05
C ARG A 76 18.78 -3.18 -1.94
N LYS A 77 19.92 -2.98 -1.28
CA LYS A 77 20.80 -4.08 -0.85
C LYS A 77 20.28 -4.71 0.43
N ASN A 78 20.33 -6.04 0.52
CA ASN A 78 19.89 -6.80 1.70
C ASN A 78 20.61 -6.40 3.01
N SER A 79 21.78 -5.77 2.91
CA SER A 79 22.55 -5.28 4.05
C SER A 79 22.02 -3.98 4.66
N LEU A 80 21.20 -3.22 3.92
CA LEU A 80 20.67 -1.94 4.39
C LEU A 80 19.35 -2.17 5.14
N THR A 81 19.18 -1.50 6.27
CA THR A 81 17.89 -1.33 6.95
C THR A 81 16.97 -0.40 6.14
N ALA A 82 15.68 -0.33 6.51
CA ALA A 82 14.73 0.58 5.85
C ALA A 82 15.19 2.05 5.99
N GLN A 83 15.63 2.44 7.18
CA GLN A 83 16.11 3.78 7.46
C GLN A 83 17.39 4.12 6.68
N GLU A 84 18.37 3.22 6.68
CA GLU A 84 19.60 3.42 5.89
C GLU A 84 19.30 3.49 4.40
N TYR A 85 18.38 2.66 3.91
CA TYR A 85 17.98 2.67 2.51
C TYR A 85 17.34 3.99 2.09
N ILE A 86 16.35 4.49 2.84
CA ILE A 86 15.69 5.77 2.53
C ILE A 86 16.67 6.94 2.65
N THR A 87 17.56 6.92 3.65
CA THR A 87 18.60 7.94 3.81
C THR A 87 19.55 7.94 2.63
N TRP A 88 20.02 6.76 2.21
CA TRP A 88 20.87 6.60 1.04
C TRP A 88 20.18 7.05 -0.25
N LEU A 89 18.89 6.72 -0.43
CA LEU A 89 18.11 7.09 -1.61
C LEU A 89 18.04 8.61 -1.78
N LYS A 90 17.87 9.35 -0.68
CA LYS A 90 17.80 10.81 -0.65
C LYS A 90 19.07 11.48 -1.18
N ASP A 91 20.21 10.82 -1.03
CA ASP A 91 21.51 11.34 -1.45
C ASP A 91 21.84 10.97 -2.92
N GLN A 92 20.93 10.28 -3.62
CA GLN A 92 21.13 9.87 -5.01
C GLN A 92 20.73 10.95 -6.02
N GLU A 93 21.50 11.03 -7.10
CA GLU A 93 21.23 11.98 -8.18
C GLU A 93 19.89 11.67 -8.88
N GLY A 94 19.08 12.71 -9.06
CA GLY A 94 17.75 12.63 -9.67
C GLY A 94 16.63 12.31 -8.68
N ILE A 95 16.93 11.91 -7.44
CA ILE A 95 15.92 11.63 -6.42
C ILE A 95 15.83 12.82 -5.46
N THR A 96 14.62 13.36 -5.26
CA THR A 96 14.39 14.51 -4.38
C THR A 96 13.34 14.17 -3.32
N ILE A 97 13.81 13.61 -2.20
CA ILE A 97 12.93 13.25 -1.08
C ILE A 97 13.03 14.31 0.03
N PRO A 98 11.92 14.94 0.44
CA PRO A 98 11.90 15.84 1.59
C PRO A 98 12.28 15.14 2.90
N ILE A 99 13.12 15.77 3.72
CA ILE A 99 13.64 15.19 4.98
C ILE A 99 12.49 14.90 5.96
N ASP A 100 11.52 15.82 6.05
CA ASP A 100 10.32 15.67 6.88
C ASP A 100 9.48 14.47 6.45
N ALA A 101 9.32 14.26 5.14
CA ALA A 101 8.60 13.11 4.61
C ALA A 101 9.32 11.79 4.87
N ALA A 102 10.64 11.75 4.70
CA ALA A 102 11.45 10.57 5.01
C ALA A 102 11.39 10.19 6.49
N GLN A 103 11.55 11.18 7.39
CA GLN A 103 11.53 10.93 8.83
C GLN A 103 10.17 10.43 9.29
N ALA A 104 9.08 11.14 8.91
CA ALA A 104 7.73 10.73 9.25
C ALA A 104 7.42 9.32 8.73
N TYR A 105 7.78 9.02 7.49
CA TYR A 105 7.61 7.69 6.91
C TYR A 105 8.33 6.60 7.73
N ILE A 106 9.60 6.81 8.07
CA ILE A 106 10.41 5.84 8.82
C ILE A 106 9.85 5.63 10.23
N ASP A 107 9.35 6.68 10.89
CA ASP A 107 8.76 6.57 12.22
C ASP A 107 7.50 5.69 12.19
N PHE A 108 6.60 5.90 11.21
CA PHE A 108 5.44 5.04 11.01
C PHE A 108 5.84 3.61 10.65
N TYR A 109 6.80 3.44 9.75
CA TYR A 109 7.28 2.12 9.33
C TYR A 109 7.86 1.32 10.49
N ASN A 110 8.75 1.92 11.28
CA ASN A 110 9.41 1.27 12.40
C ASN A 110 8.39 0.91 13.50
N ASN A 111 7.45 1.81 13.80
CA ASN A 111 6.39 1.52 14.77
C ASN A 111 5.47 0.39 14.28
N ALA A 112 5.07 0.39 13.00
CA ALA A 112 4.25 -0.67 12.44
C ALA A 112 4.96 -2.04 12.44
N ARG A 113 6.25 -2.05 12.09
CA ARG A 113 7.05 -3.27 11.87
C ARG A 113 7.60 -3.87 13.16
N TYR A 114 8.08 -3.04 14.07
CA TYR A 114 8.82 -3.44 15.27
C TYR A 114 8.13 -3.01 16.57
N GLY A 115 7.18 -2.07 16.50
CA GLY A 115 6.41 -1.62 17.65
C GLY A 115 5.42 -2.68 18.16
N PRO A 116 4.99 -2.59 19.43
CA PRO A 116 4.14 -3.59 20.04
C PRO A 116 2.79 -3.71 19.30
N HIS A 117 2.26 -4.92 19.19
CA HIS A 117 1.00 -5.19 18.49
C HIS A 117 -0.22 -4.51 19.12
N SER A 118 -0.11 -4.05 20.38
CA SER A 118 -1.12 -3.24 21.07
C SER A 118 -1.21 -1.80 20.56
N VAL A 119 -0.26 -1.35 19.73
CA VAL A 119 -0.36 -0.04 19.08
C VAL A 119 -1.32 -0.17 17.91
N GLU A 120 -2.50 0.41 18.08
CA GLU A 120 -3.53 0.50 17.05
C GLU A 120 -3.31 1.77 16.24
N PHE A 121 -3.40 1.64 14.92
CA PHE A 121 -3.31 2.79 14.02
C PHE A 121 -4.72 3.25 13.68
N THR A 122 -4.96 4.55 13.78
CA THR A 122 -6.24 5.17 13.45
C THR A 122 -6.34 5.47 11.96
N ALA A 123 -7.54 5.82 11.50
CA ALA A 123 -7.73 6.32 10.13
C ALA A 123 -6.97 7.64 9.89
N GLU A 124 -6.82 8.47 10.92
CA GLU A 124 -6.04 9.72 10.86
C GLU A 124 -4.54 9.43 10.68
N ASP A 125 -4.00 8.46 11.45
CA ASP A 125 -2.63 7.99 11.30
C ASP A 125 -2.36 7.48 9.88
N TYR A 126 -3.28 6.71 9.32
CA TYR A 126 -3.15 6.21 7.96
C TYR A 126 -3.18 7.33 6.92
N THR A 127 -4.03 8.34 7.11
CA THR A 127 -4.09 9.50 6.21
C THR A 127 -2.79 10.31 6.27
N PHE A 128 -2.25 10.50 7.46
CA PHE A 128 -0.98 11.17 7.68
C PHE A 128 0.18 10.39 7.05
N PHE A 129 0.24 9.08 7.32
CA PHE A 129 1.19 8.16 6.69
C PHE A 129 1.13 8.24 5.16
N ASN A 130 -0.06 8.13 4.57
CA ASN A 130 -0.23 8.16 3.11
C ASN A 130 0.23 9.49 2.50
N THR A 131 0.01 10.60 3.21
CA THR A 131 0.48 11.92 2.74
C THR A 131 2.01 11.95 2.64
N HIS A 132 2.72 11.48 3.66
CA HIS A 132 4.18 11.45 3.64
C HIS A 132 4.74 10.37 2.73
N PHE A 133 4.09 9.20 2.64
CA PHE A 133 4.44 8.15 1.70
C PHE A 133 4.32 8.63 0.25
N ASN A 134 3.24 9.31 -0.11
CA ASN A 134 3.06 9.84 -1.47
C ASN A 134 4.08 10.95 -1.79
N LYS A 135 4.43 11.80 -0.81
CA LYS A 135 5.53 12.77 -0.97
C LYS A 135 6.86 12.07 -1.24
N LEU A 136 7.17 11.01 -0.50
CA LEU A 136 8.38 10.21 -0.71
C LEU A 136 8.39 9.59 -2.10
N MET A 137 7.29 8.95 -2.51
CA MET A 137 7.14 8.35 -3.84
C MET A 137 7.25 9.38 -4.97
N SER A 138 6.68 10.58 -4.81
CA SER A 138 6.80 11.66 -5.79
C SER A 138 8.22 12.21 -5.96
N GLY A 139 9.08 11.97 -4.96
CA GLY A 139 10.50 12.31 -5.02
C GLY A 139 11.33 11.34 -5.86
N ILE A 140 10.77 10.18 -6.21
CA ILE A 140 11.39 9.20 -7.10
C ILE A 140 10.87 9.48 -8.51
N PRO A 141 11.75 9.78 -9.48
CA PRO A 141 11.32 10.02 -10.84
C PRO A 141 10.60 8.79 -11.44
N PRO A 142 9.68 9.01 -12.40
CA PRO A 142 9.10 7.90 -13.15
C PRO A 142 10.19 7.12 -13.90
N PRO A 143 9.92 5.86 -14.26
CA PRO A 143 10.85 5.04 -15.04
C PRO A 143 11.35 5.82 -16.26
N ASN A 144 12.67 5.85 -16.43
CA ASN A 144 13.31 6.61 -17.49
C ASN A 144 12.93 5.95 -18.83
N GLU A 145 12.06 6.57 -19.65
CA GLU A 145 11.73 6.07 -21.00
C GLU A 145 12.92 6.17 -21.98
N GLN A 146 14.07 6.66 -21.54
CA GLN A 146 15.28 6.77 -22.34
C GLN A 146 16.20 5.56 -22.13
N ALA A 147 15.83 4.43 -22.73
CA ALA A 147 16.85 3.64 -23.40
C ALA A 147 17.15 4.36 -24.73
N PRO A 148 18.29 5.06 -24.91
CA PRO A 148 18.77 5.26 -26.26
C PRO A 148 18.91 3.86 -26.85
N LEU A 149 18.11 3.55 -27.88
CA LEU A 149 18.40 2.47 -28.80
C LEU A 149 19.83 2.75 -29.27
N THR A 150 20.80 2.04 -28.70
CA THR A 150 22.13 1.99 -29.27
C THR A 150 21.92 1.56 -30.71
N PRO A 151 22.32 2.36 -31.72
CA PRO A 151 22.22 1.89 -33.09
C PRO A 151 23.11 0.66 -33.14
N ALA A 152 22.48 -0.50 -33.31
CA ALA A 152 23.14 -1.79 -33.41
C ALA A 152 24.35 -1.61 -34.32
N THR A 153 25.53 -1.72 -33.70
CA THR A 153 26.81 -1.52 -34.34
C THR A 153 26.82 -2.29 -35.66
N THR A 154 26.98 -1.52 -36.72
CA THR A 154 27.14 -1.95 -38.11
C THR A 154 28.25 -3.02 -38.20
N ILE A 155 27.89 -4.28 -38.02
CA ILE A 155 28.75 -5.43 -38.35
C ILE A 155 27.84 -6.48 -39.00
N LEU A 156 27.29 -6.18 -40.17
CA LEU A 156 26.80 -7.19 -41.14
C LEU A 156 26.43 -6.59 -42.51
N GLN A 157 27.15 -5.55 -42.99
CA GLN A 157 27.02 -5.10 -44.39
C GLN A 157 28.35 -4.89 -45.13
N ARG A 158 29.48 -5.36 -44.57
CA ARG A 158 30.77 -5.37 -45.30
C ARG A 158 31.15 -6.71 -45.94
N ARG A 159 30.23 -7.68 -45.99
CA ARG A 159 30.45 -9.01 -46.63
C ARG A 159 29.62 -9.27 -47.90
N GLN A 160 29.03 -8.24 -48.53
CA GLN A 160 28.31 -8.42 -49.80
C GLN A 160 28.83 -7.56 -50.97
N LYS A 161 29.99 -6.88 -50.85
CA LYS A 161 30.65 -6.18 -51.98
C LYS A 161 32.07 -6.71 -52.29
N SER A 162 32.30 -8.01 -52.10
CA SER A 162 33.57 -8.67 -52.47
C SER A 162 33.38 -9.93 -53.32
N LEU A 163 32.18 -10.18 -53.86
CA LEU A 163 31.90 -11.39 -54.65
C LEU A 163 31.25 -11.13 -56.00
N ASN A 164 31.18 -9.87 -56.45
CA ASN A 164 30.80 -9.51 -57.81
C ASN A 164 31.83 -8.55 -58.42
N HIS A 165 33.05 -9.05 -58.62
CA HIS A 165 33.95 -8.62 -59.68
C HIS A 165 34.77 -9.81 -60.14
#